data_AF-A0A017TD01-F1
#
_entry.id   AF-A0A017TD01-F1
#
_cell.length_a   1.000
_cell.length_b   1.000
_cell.length_c   1.000
_cell.angle_alpha   90.00
_cell.angle_beta   90.00
_cell.angle_gamma   90.00
#
_symmetry.space_group_name_H-M   'P 1'
#
loop_
_entity.id
_entity.type
_entity.pdbx_description
1 polymer ?
#
loop_
_entity_poly.entity_id
_entity_poly.type
_entity_poly.pdbx_seq_one_letter_code
_entity_poly.pdbx_strand_id
1 'polypeptide(L)'
;MADQDDRKSDPGTASPAEGASPAEGATKDEGATKDEGASPAEGATKDEPRDEANDAAQDAEVAAAKAAMAEIQADAAEQRADIAEAEAAKARLEAEAKADAPFPEAEAAERQAEAAEEKADAAMLEEKIAKEKAEAAKREADAAEEEAVAKGKQAGADADAGKKKKKKKSQRPAEESVAAAATPLPAAAPRVVEHHDEPEHEAAPGIVGAPYALMGYFLTPAELYHACEALRDAGYVHFDAHTPFPVHGLEKAMGLPASRLPWFVLVGGITGLSSAIALAWYTQGYDYPLNISGKLPFSYQIFVPIFFELTVLFSALTCFVAVWAFGKLPTFSHPTMTHPAFPRATDDAFFISVEARDPKYDLGTTRRLLEKLGAHEVLEVAQ
;
A
#
# COMPACT_ATOMS: atom_id res chain seq x y z
N MET A 1 60.92 2.65 63.74
CA MET A 1 59.76 1.74 63.77
C MET A 1 59.26 1.63 62.33
N ALA A 2 59.60 0.58 61.56
CA ALA A 2 59.88 -0.81 61.94
C ALA A 2 58.65 -1.50 62.56
N ASP A 3 58.22 -2.69 62.12
CA ASP A 3 58.78 -3.52 61.03
C ASP A 3 57.80 -4.63 60.60
N GLN A 4 57.92 -5.14 59.36
CA GLN A 4 57.77 -6.56 58.92
C GLN A 4 56.49 -7.36 59.29
N ASP A 5 56.09 -8.49 58.68
CA ASP A 5 56.37 -9.22 57.41
C ASP A 5 55.30 -10.34 57.29
N ASP A 6 55.07 -11.12 56.22
CA ASP A 6 55.44 -11.20 54.78
C ASP A 6 54.58 -12.37 54.21
N ARG A 7 54.67 -12.65 52.91
CA ARG A 7 54.39 -13.94 52.21
C ARG A 7 52.95 -14.20 51.79
N LYS A 8 52.66 -14.71 50.58
CA LYS A 8 53.32 -14.82 49.23
C LYS A 8 52.33 -15.64 48.35
N SER A 9 52.26 -15.63 47.02
CA SER A 9 52.79 -14.76 45.95
C SER A 9 52.24 -15.22 44.59
N ASP A 10 52.02 -14.29 43.66
CA ASP A 10 51.82 -14.52 42.21
C ASP A 10 53.13 -14.94 41.50
N PRO A 11 53.18 -15.12 40.15
CA PRO A 11 52.26 -15.78 39.20
C PRO A 11 52.99 -16.84 38.32
N GLY A 12 52.33 -17.50 37.34
CA GLY A 12 53.07 -18.21 36.29
C GLY A 12 52.30 -19.06 35.26
N THR A 13 52.33 -18.63 34.00
CA THR A 13 52.46 -19.42 32.74
C THR A 13 52.06 -20.92 32.68
N ALA A 14 51.17 -21.28 31.75
CA ALA A 14 51.48 -22.18 30.60
C ALA A 14 50.24 -22.47 29.72
N SER A 15 50.48 -22.75 28.43
CA SER A 15 49.58 -23.50 27.53
C SER A 15 50.31 -24.78 27.11
N PRO A 16 49.56 -25.84 26.78
CA PRO A 16 49.87 -26.59 25.56
C PRO A 16 48.65 -26.70 24.63
N ALA A 17 48.87 -27.31 23.47
CA ALA A 17 47.87 -27.61 22.44
C ALA A 17 47.67 -29.13 22.29
N GLU A 18 47.09 -29.56 21.17
CA GLU A 18 46.76 -30.94 20.77
C GLU A 18 45.57 -31.60 21.52
N GLY A 19 44.72 -32.40 20.86
CA GLY A 19 44.67 -32.67 19.41
C GLY A 19 43.63 -33.72 19.00
N ALA A 20 43.52 -33.91 17.68
CA ALA A 20 42.91 -35.05 16.95
C ALA A 20 41.40 -35.38 17.15
N SER A 21 40.66 -35.29 16.05
CA SER A 21 39.52 -36.18 15.75
C SER A 21 40.04 -37.55 15.25
N PRO A 22 39.21 -38.60 15.25
CA PRO A 22 39.06 -39.34 13.99
C PRO A 22 37.60 -39.68 13.62
N ALA A 23 37.43 -40.15 12.38
CA ALA A 23 36.22 -40.77 11.85
C ALA A 23 36.59 -42.11 11.15
N GLU A 24 35.56 -42.86 10.69
CA GLU A 24 35.65 -44.14 9.96
C GLU A 24 36.18 -45.36 10.77
N GLY A 25 35.77 -46.61 10.50
CA GLY A 25 34.68 -47.08 9.61
C GLY A 25 34.68 -48.61 9.37
N ALA A 26 33.49 -49.17 9.04
CA ALA A 26 33.22 -50.54 8.52
C ALA A 26 33.60 -51.75 9.44
N THR A 27 33.14 -53.01 9.27
CA THR A 27 32.59 -53.82 8.15
C THR A 27 31.73 -55.03 8.62
N LYS A 28 30.75 -55.50 7.79
CA LYS A 28 30.39 -56.94 7.49
C LYS A 28 29.92 -57.92 8.61
N ASP A 29 29.27 -59.08 8.36
CA ASP A 29 28.32 -59.59 7.32
C ASP A 29 27.74 -60.96 7.81
N GLU A 30 27.10 -61.76 6.93
CA GLU A 30 26.61 -63.15 7.08
C GLU A 30 25.32 -63.40 7.94
N GLY A 31 24.37 -64.27 7.55
CA GLY A 31 24.20 -64.92 6.23
C GLY A 31 23.27 -66.16 6.18
N ALA A 32 22.16 -66.07 5.40
CA ALA A 32 21.32 -67.17 4.85
C ALA A 32 20.62 -68.13 5.88
N THR A 33 19.62 -68.97 5.59
CA THR A 33 18.98 -69.62 4.40
C THR A 33 17.45 -69.80 4.68
N LYS A 34 16.51 -70.27 3.84
CA LYS A 34 16.28 -70.61 2.39
C LYS A 34 14.74 -70.45 2.15
N ASP A 35 14.13 -70.14 0.99
CA ASP A 35 14.07 -70.69 -0.38
C ASP A 35 13.19 -71.95 -0.58
N GLU A 36 11.96 -71.76 -1.09
CA GLU A 36 11.38 -72.54 -2.20
C GLU A 36 10.11 -71.89 -2.81
N GLY A 37 10.01 -71.84 -4.15
CA GLY A 37 8.75 -72.14 -4.86
C GLY A 37 7.72 -71.03 -5.22
N ALA A 38 7.47 -70.90 -6.53
CA ALA A 38 6.20 -70.57 -7.21
C ALA A 38 5.62 -69.14 -7.23
N SER A 39 5.43 -68.67 -8.47
CA SER A 39 4.45 -67.70 -8.98
C SER A 39 3.72 -68.42 -10.16
N PRO A 40 2.49 -68.07 -10.62
CA PRO A 40 1.70 -66.86 -10.34
C PRO A 40 0.21 -67.10 -9.95
N ALA A 41 -0.48 -66.07 -9.45
CA ALA A 41 -1.92 -65.80 -9.69
C ALA A 41 -2.35 -64.41 -9.17
N GLU A 42 -3.52 -63.95 -9.63
CA GLU A 42 -4.15 -62.65 -9.34
C GLU A 42 -4.52 -62.43 -7.85
N GLY A 43 -4.44 -61.17 -7.40
CA GLY A 43 -4.97 -60.71 -6.12
C GLY A 43 -4.95 -59.19 -6.04
N ALA A 44 -6.10 -58.53 -6.20
CA ALA A 44 -6.17 -57.08 -6.36
C ALA A 44 -6.32 -56.33 -5.02
N THR A 45 -5.36 -55.47 -4.71
CA THR A 45 -5.57 -54.28 -3.86
C THR A 45 -5.38 -53.05 -4.74
N LYS A 46 -6.50 -52.40 -5.05
CA LYS A 46 -6.53 -51.15 -5.82
C LYS A 46 -6.26 -49.99 -4.87
N ASP A 47 -5.06 -49.43 -4.88
CA ASP A 47 -4.85 -48.10 -4.31
C ASP A 47 -5.74 -47.11 -5.07
N GLU A 48 -6.60 -46.41 -4.34
CA GLU A 48 -7.43 -45.35 -4.91
C GLU A 48 -6.62 -44.05 -4.96
N PRO A 49 -6.70 -43.27 -6.04
CA PRO A 49 -6.18 -41.91 -6.00
C PRO A 49 -6.96 -41.15 -4.91
N ARG A 50 -6.24 -40.50 -3.99
CA ARG A 50 -6.86 -39.45 -3.18
C ARG A 50 -7.13 -38.27 -4.10
N ASP A 51 -8.35 -37.76 -4.08
CA ASP A 51 -8.73 -36.64 -4.92
C ASP A 51 -7.99 -35.38 -4.48
N GLU A 52 -6.89 -35.02 -5.18
CA GLU A 52 -6.05 -33.85 -4.90
C GLU A 52 -6.85 -32.52 -4.87
N ALA A 53 -8.01 -32.49 -5.54
CA ALA A 53 -8.96 -31.38 -5.52
C ALA A 53 -9.83 -31.33 -4.25
N ASN A 54 -10.08 -32.47 -3.58
CA ASN A 54 -10.75 -32.52 -2.28
C ASN A 54 -9.79 -32.10 -1.17
N ASP A 55 -8.55 -32.59 -1.20
CA ASP A 55 -7.53 -32.23 -0.21
C ASP A 55 -7.25 -30.71 -0.27
N ALA A 56 -7.10 -30.14 -1.48
CA ALA A 56 -6.95 -28.69 -1.65
C ALA A 56 -8.18 -27.86 -1.23
N ALA A 57 -9.39 -28.39 -1.35
CA ALA A 57 -10.60 -27.74 -0.85
C ALA A 57 -10.64 -27.71 0.69
N GLN A 58 -10.15 -28.77 1.34
CA GLN A 58 -10.00 -28.82 2.81
C GLN A 58 -8.91 -27.86 3.30
N ASP A 59 -7.78 -27.76 2.60
CA ASP A 59 -6.73 -26.77 2.91
C ASP A 59 -7.25 -25.33 2.79
N ALA A 60 -8.08 -25.02 1.78
CA ALA A 60 -8.72 -23.72 1.63
C ALA A 60 -9.74 -23.42 2.75
N GLU A 61 -10.57 -24.40 3.15
CA GLU A 61 -11.50 -24.25 4.29
C GLU A 61 -10.75 -23.99 5.61
N VAL A 62 -9.63 -24.69 5.84
CA VAL A 62 -8.75 -24.48 7.00
C VAL A 62 -8.06 -23.11 6.96
N ALA A 63 -7.61 -22.65 5.78
CA ALA A 63 -7.02 -21.32 5.61
C ALA A 63 -8.04 -20.20 5.87
N ALA A 64 -9.26 -20.32 5.35
CA ALA A 64 -10.35 -19.38 5.61
C ALA A 64 -10.74 -19.34 7.10
N ALA A 65 -10.81 -20.50 7.77
CA ALA A 65 -11.04 -20.57 9.21
C ALA A 65 -9.90 -19.91 10.02
N LYS A 66 -8.65 -20.11 9.61
CA LYS A 66 -7.47 -19.45 10.21
C LYS A 66 -7.53 -17.93 10.04
N ALA A 67 -7.92 -17.43 8.86
CA ALA A 67 -8.09 -16.00 8.61
C ALA A 67 -9.19 -15.38 9.49
N ALA A 68 -10.37 -16.00 9.57
CA ALA A 68 -11.45 -15.54 10.44
C ALA A 68 -11.06 -15.55 11.93
N MET A 69 -10.30 -16.55 12.39
CA MET A 69 -9.76 -16.57 13.76
C MET A 69 -8.69 -15.50 14.01
N ALA A 70 -7.96 -15.06 12.98
CA ALA A 70 -6.98 -13.98 13.08
C ALA A 70 -7.65 -12.59 13.08
N GLU A 71 -8.73 -12.40 12.31
CA GLU A 71 -9.56 -11.19 12.31
C GLU A 71 -10.20 -10.97 13.68
N ILE A 72 -10.81 -12.02 14.27
CA ILE A 72 -11.33 -11.99 15.66
C ILE A 72 -10.22 -11.68 16.70
N GLN A 73 -8.97 -12.08 16.45
CA GLN A 73 -7.83 -11.74 17.31
C GLN A 73 -7.36 -10.29 17.14
N ALA A 74 -7.54 -9.69 15.95
CA ALA A 74 -7.27 -8.27 15.72
C ALA A 74 -8.30 -7.39 16.41
N ASP A 75 -9.61 -7.67 16.25
CA ASP A 75 -10.70 -6.99 16.97
C ASP A 75 -10.50 -7.06 18.50
N ALA A 76 -10.12 -8.24 19.01
CA ALA A 76 -9.86 -8.47 20.42
C ALA A 76 -8.54 -7.85 20.93
N ALA A 77 -7.67 -7.37 20.03
CA ALA A 77 -6.47 -6.59 20.36
C ALA A 77 -6.74 -5.08 20.29
N GLU A 78 -7.52 -4.61 19.32
CA GLU A 78 -8.02 -3.22 19.24
C GLU A 78 -8.78 -2.84 20.51
N GLN A 79 -9.74 -3.67 20.93
CA GLN A 79 -10.46 -3.46 22.20
C GLN A 79 -9.57 -3.46 23.46
N ARG A 80 -8.35 -4.03 23.40
CA ARG A 80 -7.38 -3.96 24.50
C ARG A 80 -6.55 -2.70 24.45
N ALA A 81 -6.18 -2.22 23.26
CA ALA A 81 -5.53 -0.94 23.08
C ALA A 81 -6.43 0.20 23.56
N ASP A 82 -7.71 0.22 23.15
CA ASP A 82 -8.72 1.18 23.63
C ASP A 82 -8.82 1.23 25.16
N ILE A 83 -8.88 0.06 25.80
CA ILE A 83 -8.98 -0.05 27.26
C ILE A 83 -7.68 0.42 27.92
N ALA A 84 -6.51 0.07 27.38
CA ALA A 84 -5.23 0.46 27.94
C ALA A 84 -4.97 1.97 27.80
N GLU A 85 -5.33 2.60 26.68
CA GLU A 85 -5.28 4.05 26.50
C GLU A 85 -6.23 4.76 27.49
N ALA A 86 -7.46 4.24 27.67
CA ALA A 86 -8.40 4.77 28.65
C ALA A 86 -7.91 4.63 30.10
N GLU A 87 -7.24 3.53 30.45
CA GLU A 87 -6.59 3.35 31.76
C GLU A 87 -5.39 4.30 31.95
N ALA A 88 -4.56 4.51 30.93
CA ALA A 88 -3.43 5.46 30.97
C ALA A 88 -3.91 6.91 31.11
N ALA A 89 -4.92 7.32 30.32
CA ALA A 89 -5.54 8.64 30.42
C ALA A 89 -6.14 8.89 31.81
N LYS A 90 -6.80 7.88 32.40
CA LYS A 90 -7.32 7.94 33.77
C LYS A 90 -6.19 8.03 34.80
N ALA A 91 -5.13 7.23 34.66
CA ALA A 91 -3.99 7.23 35.59
C ALA A 91 -3.26 8.58 35.58
N ARG A 92 -3.10 9.20 34.40
CA ARG A 92 -2.56 10.56 34.24
C ARG A 92 -3.40 11.62 34.94
N LEU A 93 -4.74 11.59 34.79
CA LEU A 93 -5.65 12.48 35.51
C LEU A 93 -5.61 12.25 37.03
N GLU A 94 -5.43 11.00 37.47
CA GLU A 94 -5.25 10.68 38.89
C GLU A 94 -3.88 11.14 39.44
N ALA A 95 -2.83 11.19 38.62
CA ALA A 95 -1.54 11.75 39.01
C ALA A 95 -1.58 13.28 39.09
N GLU A 96 -2.18 13.95 38.10
CA GLU A 96 -2.38 15.41 38.09
C GLU A 96 -3.22 15.87 39.29
N ALA A 97 -4.30 15.13 39.62
CA ALA A 97 -5.12 15.40 40.80
C ALA A 97 -4.43 15.11 42.15
N LYS A 98 -3.28 14.44 42.16
CA LYS A 98 -2.47 14.12 43.35
C LYS A 98 -1.14 14.88 43.39
N ALA A 99 -0.90 15.83 42.48
CA ALA A 99 0.36 16.59 42.42
C ALA A 99 0.63 17.42 43.69
N ASP A 100 -0.42 17.94 44.34
CA ASP A 100 -0.35 18.67 45.63
C ASP A 100 -0.40 17.75 46.88
N ALA A 101 -0.43 16.42 46.69
CA ALA A 101 -0.48 15.46 47.80
C ALA A 101 0.87 15.34 48.52
N PRO A 102 0.93 14.71 49.72
CA PRO A 102 2.20 14.41 50.37
C PRO A 102 3.14 13.64 49.42
N PHE A 103 4.42 14.02 49.39
CA PHE A 103 5.43 13.49 48.44
C PHE A 103 5.33 11.98 48.10
N PRO A 104 5.23 11.03 49.05
CA PRO A 104 5.14 9.61 48.71
C PRO A 104 3.82 9.19 48.03
N GLU A 105 2.74 9.97 48.15
CA GLU A 105 1.47 9.73 47.46
C GLU A 105 1.50 10.28 46.03
N ALA A 106 2.13 11.44 45.82
CA ALA A 106 2.38 12.00 44.49
C ALA A 106 3.34 11.12 43.67
N GLU A 107 4.48 10.72 44.26
CA GLU A 107 5.49 9.83 43.64
C GLU A 107 4.90 8.44 43.30
N ALA A 108 3.95 7.96 44.10
CA ALA A 108 3.23 6.71 43.82
C ALA A 108 2.21 6.86 42.69
N ALA A 109 1.57 8.02 42.54
CA ALA A 109 0.62 8.28 41.47
C ALA A 109 1.32 8.53 40.11
N GLU A 110 2.44 9.23 40.11
CA GLU A 110 3.28 9.45 38.92
C GLU A 110 3.77 8.11 38.34
N ARG A 111 4.30 7.20 39.19
CA ARG A 111 4.65 5.83 38.78
C ARG A 111 3.46 5.00 38.30
N GLN A 112 2.25 5.27 38.78
CA GLN A 112 1.04 4.57 38.31
C GLN A 112 0.60 5.08 36.93
N ALA A 113 0.86 6.33 36.58
CA ALA A 113 0.67 6.85 35.23
C ALA A 113 1.73 6.30 34.26
N GLU A 114 3.02 6.37 34.61
CA GLU A 114 4.13 5.83 33.81
C GLU A 114 3.93 4.33 33.50
N ALA A 115 3.61 3.52 34.53
CA ALA A 115 3.32 2.10 34.38
C ALA A 115 1.93 1.78 33.80
N ALA A 116 1.16 2.78 33.37
CA ALA A 116 -0.05 2.61 32.56
C ALA A 116 0.21 3.03 31.10
N GLU A 117 0.99 4.09 30.88
CA GLU A 117 1.48 4.51 29.57
C GLU A 117 2.33 3.41 28.89
N GLU A 118 3.25 2.77 29.64
CA GLU A 118 4.01 1.59 29.16
C GLU A 118 3.08 0.43 28.71
N LYS A 119 1.93 0.26 29.36
CA LYS A 119 0.95 -0.78 28.99
C LYS A 119 0.13 -0.40 27.75
N ALA A 120 -0.20 0.87 27.58
CA ALA A 120 -0.88 1.37 26.39
C ALA A 120 0.02 1.22 25.15
N ASP A 121 1.30 1.58 25.26
CA ASP A 121 2.29 1.35 24.20
C ASP A 121 2.46 -0.14 23.86
N ALA A 122 2.50 -1.01 24.87
CA ALA A 122 2.55 -2.46 24.67
C ALA A 122 1.29 -3.01 23.99
N ALA A 123 0.09 -2.55 24.39
CA ALA A 123 -1.17 -2.96 23.78
C ALA A 123 -1.29 -2.48 22.32
N MET A 124 -0.88 -1.24 22.03
CA MET A 124 -0.78 -0.72 20.65
C MET A 124 0.28 -1.43 19.80
N LEU A 125 1.25 -2.12 20.41
CA LEU A 125 2.18 -3.00 19.69
C LEU A 125 1.52 -4.37 19.40
N GLU A 126 0.81 -4.96 20.37
CA GLU A 126 0.04 -6.19 20.16
C GLU A 126 -1.03 -6.03 19.07
N GLU A 127 -1.76 -4.90 19.06
CA GLU A 127 -2.75 -4.54 18.05
C GLU A 127 -2.15 -4.53 16.63
N LYS A 128 -1.03 -3.83 16.42
CA LYS A 128 -0.35 -3.75 15.13
C LYS A 128 0.12 -5.13 14.65
N ILE A 129 0.67 -5.93 15.56
CA ILE A 129 1.08 -7.32 15.30
C ILE A 129 -0.13 -8.21 14.97
N ALA A 130 -1.29 -8.00 15.61
CA ALA A 130 -2.52 -8.75 15.32
C ALA A 130 -3.10 -8.38 13.96
N LYS A 131 -3.14 -7.10 13.60
CA LYS A 131 -3.60 -6.61 12.29
C LYS A 131 -2.70 -7.08 11.15
N GLU A 132 -1.37 -7.05 11.32
CA GLU A 132 -0.43 -7.61 10.34
C GLU A 132 -0.63 -9.13 10.16
N LYS A 133 -0.86 -9.88 11.25
CA LYS A 133 -1.17 -11.32 11.18
C LYS A 133 -2.51 -11.61 10.51
N ALA A 134 -3.54 -10.79 10.73
CA ALA A 134 -4.83 -10.93 10.07
C ALA A 134 -4.71 -10.68 8.56
N GLU A 135 -3.97 -9.64 8.14
CA GLU A 135 -3.71 -9.40 6.72
C GLU A 135 -2.90 -10.55 6.08
N ALA A 136 -1.88 -11.07 6.77
CA ALA A 136 -1.11 -12.21 6.30
C ALA A 136 -1.96 -13.48 6.16
N ALA A 137 -2.80 -13.81 7.16
CA ALA A 137 -3.69 -14.97 7.13
C ALA A 137 -4.77 -14.85 6.04
N LYS A 138 -5.25 -13.62 5.77
CA LYS A 138 -6.17 -13.36 4.65
C LYS A 138 -5.50 -13.63 3.29
N ARG A 139 -4.28 -13.13 3.07
CA ARG A 139 -3.50 -13.42 1.85
C ARG A 139 -3.19 -14.91 1.67
N GLU A 140 -3.00 -15.66 2.75
CA GLU A 140 -2.88 -17.13 2.70
C GLU A 140 -4.20 -17.80 2.28
N ALA A 141 -5.35 -17.33 2.79
CA ALA A 141 -6.67 -17.85 2.43
C ALA A 141 -7.04 -17.53 0.96
N ASP A 142 -6.83 -16.29 0.51
CA ASP A 142 -7.05 -15.87 -0.88
C ASP A 142 -6.24 -16.74 -1.87
N ALA A 143 -4.99 -17.06 -1.52
CA ALA A 143 -4.12 -17.93 -2.33
C ALA A 143 -4.54 -19.41 -2.30
N ALA A 144 -5.00 -19.92 -1.16
CA ALA A 144 -5.51 -21.29 -1.04
C ALA A 144 -6.82 -21.48 -1.82
N GLU A 145 -7.70 -20.48 -1.84
CA GLU A 145 -8.90 -20.49 -2.68
C GLU A 145 -8.53 -20.49 -4.18
N GLU A 146 -7.55 -19.68 -4.61
CA GLU A 146 -7.07 -19.71 -6.01
C GLU A 146 -6.49 -21.09 -6.39
N GLU A 147 -5.71 -21.73 -5.51
CA GLU A 147 -5.17 -23.08 -5.76
C GLU A 147 -6.27 -24.16 -5.82
N ALA A 148 -7.26 -24.10 -4.92
CA ALA A 148 -8.41 -25.01 -4.93
C ALA A 148 -9.25 -24.83 -6.21
N VAL A 149 -9.50 -23.59 -6.63
CA VAL A 149 -10.19 -23.28 -7.89
C VAL A 149 -9.40 -23.77 -9.10
N ALA A 150 -8.07 -23.63 -9.10
CA ALA A 150 -7.21 -24.15 -10.17
C ALA A 150 -7.28 -25.69 -10.27
N LYS A 151 -7.07 -26.41 -9.15
CA LYS A 151 -7.13 -27.88 -9.09
C LYS A 151 -8.50 -28.43 -9.45
N GLY A 152 -9.59 -27.84 -8.94
CA GLY A 152 -10.96 -28.24 -9.28
C GLY A 152 -11.27 -28.07 -10.77
N LYS A 153 -10.76 -27.02 -11.40
CA LYS A 153 -10.89 -26.77 -12.86
C LYS A 153 -10.09 -27.77 -13.70
N GLN A 154 -8.98 -28.27 -13.16
CA GLN A 154 -8.14 -29.29 -13.79
C GLN A 154 -8.79 -30.68 -13.70
N ALA A 155 -9.28 -31.09 -12.52
CA ALA A 155 -10.07 -32.31 -12.36
C ALA A 155 -11.34 -32.34 -13.25
N GLY A 156 -11.98 -31.18 -13.45
CA GLY A 156 -13.09 -31.01 -14.39
C GLY A 156 -12.71 -31.20 -15.86
N ALA A 157 -11.46 -30.94 -16.25
CA ALA A 157 -10.98 -31.10 -17.62
C ALA A 157 -10.71 -32.57 -17.97
N ASP A 158 -10.06 -33.32 -17.07
CA ASP A 158 -9.81 -34.76 -17.23
C ASP A 158 -11.13 -35.58 -17.28
N ALA A 159 -12.20 -35.08 -16.64
CA ALA A 159 -13.51 -35.71 -16.69
C ALA A 159 -14.24 -35.60 -18.06
N ASP A 160 -14.16 -34.47 -18.79
CA ASP A 160 -14.90 -34.28 -20.06
C ASP A 160 -14.32 -35.08 -21.23
N ALA A 161 -13.05 -35.47 -21.16
CA ALA A 161 -12.40 -36.33 -22.16
C ALA A 161 -13.13 -37.69 -22.35
N GLY A 162 -13.86 -38.15 -21.34
CA GLY A 162 -14.36 -39.53 -21.26
C GLY A 162 -15.72 -39.86 -21.89
N LYS A 163 -16.59 -38.89 -22.28
CA LYS A 163 -18.03 -39.25 -22.52
C LYS A 163 -18.87 -38.52 -23.57
N LYS A 164 -18.29 -37.99 -24.65
CA LYS A 164 -19.08 -37.44 -25.79
C LYS A 164 -19.81 -38.50 -26.64
N LYS A 165 -20.93 -39.06 -26.14
CA LYS A 165 -21.95 -39.80 -26.95
C LYS A 165 -23.32 -39.99 -26.24
N LYS A 166 -24.39 -39.62 -26.97
CA LYS A 166 -25.86 -39.91 -26.79
C LYS A 166 -26.74 -39.00 -25.88
N LYS A 167 -27.62 -38.24 -26.56
CA LYS A 167 -29.06 -37.95 -26.29
C LYS A 167 -29.51 -37.26 -24.96
N LYS A 168 -29.80 -35.96 -25.09
CA LYS A 168 -31.16 -35.33 -25.09
C LYS A 168 -32.24 -35.86 -24.12
N LYS A 169 -32.67 -35.03 -23.15
CA LYS A 169 -34.07 -34.53 -22.88
C LYS A 169 -34.27 -34.09 -21.41
N SER A 170 -35.03 -32.99 -21.18
CA SER A 170 -35.57 -32.55 -19.86
C SER A 170 -34.51 -32.09 -18.82
N GLN A 171 -34.81 -31.30 -17.76
CA GLN A 171 -36.02 -30.53 -17.42
C GLN A 171 -35.65 -29.27 -16.62
N ARG A 172 -36.57 -28.30 -16.47
CA ARG A 172 -36.45 -27.11 -15.61
C ARG A 172 -37.48 -27.20 -14.46
N PRO A 173 -37.07 -26.99 -13.20
CA PRO A 173 -37.81 -26.21 -12.19
C PRO A 173 -37.14 -24.81 -12.08
N ALA A 174 -37.86 -23.69 -12.06
CA ALA A 174 -38.78 -23.21 -11.02
C ALA A 174 -38.01 -22.54 -9.87
N GLU A 175 -37.84 -21.22 -9.98
CA GLU A 175 -37.39 -20.31 -8.92
C GLU A 175 -38.59 -19.93 -8.05
N GLU A 176 -38.41 -19.83 -6.73
CA GLU A 176 -39.32 -19.09 -5.84
C GLU A 176 -38.52 -18.31 -4.79
N SER A 177 -39.10 -17.22 -4.30
CA SER A 177 -38.41 -16.11 -3.63
C SER A 177 -38.25 -16.27 -2.11
N VAL A 178 -37.27 -15.56 -1.55
CA VAL A 178 -37.44 -14.88 -0.26
C VAL A 178 -36.91 -13.45 -0.37
N ALA A 179 -37.58 -12.49 0.27
CA ALA A 179 -37.25 -11.08 0.18
C ALA A 179 -37.38 -10.37 1.53
N ALA A 180 -36.30 -9.70 1.95
CA ALA A 180 -36.25 -8.69 3.01
C ALA A 180 -34.85 -8.03 3.00
N ALA A 181 -34.64 -6.79 3.44
CA ALA A 181 -35.51 -5.61 3.45
C ALA A 181 -34.61 -4.38 3.66
N ALA A 182 -34.64 -3.38 2.77
CA ALA A 182 -33.90 -2.14 2.94
C ALA A 182 -34.74 -0.95 2.47
N THR A 183 -34.94 0.04 3.34
CA THR A 183 -35.79 1.20 3.06
C THR A 183 -35.06 2.20 2.16
N PRO A 184 -35.60 2.59 1.00
CA PRO A 184 -35.00 3.65 0.19
C PRO A 184 -35.15 5.01 0.88
N LEU A 185 -34.09 5.82 0.89
CA LEU A 185 -34.20 7.25 1.19
C LEU A 185 -35.11 7.93 0.15
N PRO A 186 -35.88 8.96 0.53
CA PRO A 186 -36.74 9.67 -0.40
C PRO A 186 -35.88 10.37 -1.47
N ALA A 187 -36.14 10.07 -2.74
CA ALA A 187 -35.48 10.72 -3.85
C ALA A 187 -35.74 12.23 -3.80
N ALA A 188 -34.67 13.03 -3.76
CA ALA A 188 -34.77 14.48 -3.96
C ALA A 188 -35.34 14.73 -5.37
N ALA A 189 -36.37 15.57 -5.46
CA ALA A 189 -37.03 15.84 -6.72
C ALA A 189 -36.03 16.45 -7.73
N PRO A 190 -36.11 16.08 -9.03
CA PRO A 190 -35.27 16.68 -10.05
C PRO A 190 -35.53 18.20 -10.07
N ARG A 191 -34.49 18.97 -9.77
CA ARG A 191 -34.59 20.42 -9.69
C ARG A 191 -34.71 20.95 -11.12
N VAL A 192 -35.94 21.23 -11.54
CA VAL A 192 -36.21 21.93 -12.81
C VAL A 192 -35.56 23.30 -12.71
N VAL A 193 -34.37 23.43 -13.29
CA VAL A 193 -33.81 24.72 -13.64
C VAL A 193 -34.61 25.21 -14.83
N GLU A 194 -35.32 26.32 -14.68
CA GLU A 194 -36.02 26.93 -15.81
C GLU A 194 -34.98 27.35 -16.84
N HIS A 195 -35.04 26.74 -18.03
CA HIS A 195 -34.30 27.25 -19.18
C HIS A 195 -34.85 28.63 -19.50
N HIS A 196 -34.10 29.66 -19.14
CA HIS A 196 -34.26 30.97 -19.78
C HIS A 196 -33.93 30.80 -21.26
N ASP A 197 -34.85 31.23 -22.13
CA ASP A 197 -34.72 31.18 -23.60
C ASP A 197 -33.64 32.16 -24.10
N GLU A 198 -32.37 31.81 -23.91
CA GLU A 198 -31.26 32.33 -24.72
C GLU A 198 -31.23 31.58 -26.06
N PRO A 199 -30.95 32.26 -27.19
CA PRO A 199 -31.28 31.76 -28.52
C PRO A 199 -30.50 30.50 -28.91
N GLU A 200 -31.16 29.64 -29.70
CA GLU A 200 -30.60 28.42 -30.31
C GLU A 200 -29.20 28.71 -30.88
N HIS A 201 -28.17 28.09 -30.31
CA HIS A 201 -26.79 28.39 -30.71
C HIS A 201 -26.49 27.77 -32.07
N GLU A 202 -26.63 28.60 -33.12
CA GLU A 202 -26.29 28.31 -34.50
C GLU A 202 -24.92 27.60 -34.58
N ALA A 203 -24.83 26.56 -35.41
CA ALA A 203 -23.74 25.58 -35.38
C ALA A 203 -22.35 26.27 -35.34
N ALA A 204 -21.62 26.04 -34.24
CA ALA A 204 -20.47 26.85 -33.86
C ALA A 204 -19.46 27.04 -35.01
N PRO A 205 -19.04 28.30 -35.28
CA PRO A 205 -18.24 28.61 -36.46
C PRO A 205 -16.88 27.90 -36.42
N GLY A 206 -16.44 27.43 -37.60
CA GLY A 206 -15.22 26.63 -37.75
C GLY A 206 -14.01 27.28 -37.09
N ILE A 207 -13.32 26.50 -36.25
CA ILE A 207 -12.24 26.96 -35.38
C ILE A 207 -11.08 27.55 -36.20
N VAL A 208 -10.80 28.84 -35.97
CA VAL A 208 -9.73 29.58 -36.69
C VAL A 208 -8.42 29.48 -35.91
N GLY A 209 -7.80 28.29 -35.94
CA GLY A 209 -6.52 28.02 -35.30
C GLY A 209 -5.97 26.65 -35.69
N ALA A 210 -4.74 26.34 -35.26
CA ALA A 210 -4.29 24.95 -35.25
C ALA A 210 -5.00 24.22 -34.08
N PRO A 211 -5.47 22.96 -34.25
CA PRO A 211 -6.02 22.21 -33.13
C PRO A 211 -4.91 21.92 -32.12
N TYR A 212 -5.13 22.26 -30.84
CA TYR A 212 -4.28 21.85 -29.72
C TYR A 212 -4.58 20.40 -29.32
N ALA A 213 -5.87 20.10 -29.12
CA ALA A 213 -6.34 18.81 -28.64
C ALA A 213 -7.79 18.56 -29.08
N LEU A 214 -8.17 17.28 -29.06
CA LEU A 214 -9.57 16.86 -29.03
C LEU A 214 -9.95 16.55 -27.58
N MET A 215 -11.04 17.13 -27.10
CA MET A 215 -11.52 16.98 -25.73
C MET A 215 -12.91 16.38 -25.68
N GLY A 216 -13.25 15.76 -24.54
CA GLY A 216 -14.58 15.31 -24.18
C GLY A 216 -14.63 14.93 -22.70
N TYR A 217 -15.81 14.86 -22.10
CA TYR A 217 -15.97 14.61 -20.66
C TYR A 217 -16.81 13.38 -20.33
N PHE A 218 -16.60 12.86 -19.12
CA PHE A 218 -17.32 11.75 -18.51
C PHE A 218 -17.99 12.22 -17.22
N LEU A 219 -19.06 11.54 -16.80
CA LEU A 219 -19.81 11.87 -15.59
C LEU A 219 -19.35 11.07 -14.37
N THR A 220 -18.62 9.97 -14.57
CA THR A 220 -18.07 9.15 -13.48
C THR A 220 -16.56 8.92 -13.61
N PRO A 221 -15.84 8.74 -12.49
CA PRO A 221 -14.41 8.42 -12.52
C PRO A 221 -14.12 7.01 -13.06
N ALA A 222 -15.11 6.10 -13.04
CA ALA A 222 -14.98 4.74 -13.57
C ALA A 222 -14.98 4.72 -15.11
N GLU A 223 -15.86 5.51 -15.74
CA GLU A 223 -15.85 5.72 -17.20
C GLU A 223 -14.53 6.35 -17.65
N LEU A 224 -14.06 7.39 -16.93
CA LEU A 224 -12.75 8.02 -17.18
C LEU A 224 -11.61 6.99 -17.11
N TYR A 225 -11.56 6.17 -16.05
CA TYR A 225 -10.50 5.18 -15.85
C TYR A 225 -10.43 4.20 -17.03
N HIS A 226 -11.57 3.62 -17.43
CA HIS A 226 -11.64 2.69 -18.56
C HIS A 226 -11.39 3.37 -19.92
N ALA A 227 -11.75 4.65 -20.08
CA ALA A 227 -11.43 5.42 -21.27
C ALA A 227 -9.92 5.69 -21.38
N CYS A 228 -9.23 6.03 -20.28
CA CYS A 228 -7.79 6.19 -20.22
C CYS A 228 -7.05 4.88 -20.55
N GLU A 229 -7.51 3.77 -19.97
CA GLU A 229 -7.00 2.42 -20.27
C GLU A 229 -7.17 2.07 -21.75
N ALA A 230 -8.34 2.32 -22.35
CA ALA A 230 -8.57 2.07 -23.77
C ALA A 230 -7.74 2.99 -24.70
N LEU A 231 -7.42 4.22 -24.29
CA LEU A 231 -6.53 5.12 -25.01
C LEU A 231 -5.06 4.69 -24.92
N ARG A 232 -4.61 4.25 -23.74
CA ARG A 232 -3.30 3.61 -23.51
C ARG A 232 -3.15 2.35 -24.36
N ASP A 233 -4.18 1.52 -24.46
CA ASP A 233 -4.13 0.25 -25.18
C ASP A 233 -4.32 0.41 -26.71
N ALA A 234 -5.04 1.45 -27.15
CA ALA A 234 -4.92 1.97 -28.52
C ALA A 234 -3.53 2.57 -28.79
N GLY A 235 -2.78 2.88 -27.74
CA GLY A 235 -1.39 3.34 -27.76
C GLY A 235 -1.23 4.80 -28.15
N TYR A 236 -2.14 5.66 -27.71
CA TYR A 236 -1.86 7.10 -27.60
C TYR A 236 -0.86 7.32 -26.46
N VAL A 237 -0.04 8.37 -26.58
CA VAL A 237 1.10 8.71 -25.69
C VAL A 237 1.03 10.18 -25.25
N HIS A 238 0.36 11.04 -26.00
CA HIS A 238 0.14 12.45 -25.69
C HIS A 238 -1.35 12.71 -25.47
N PHE A 239 -1.85 12.22 -24.32
CA PHE A 239 -3.15 12.57 -23.79
C PHE A 239 -3.04 12.84 -22.28
N ASP A 240 -3.98 13.62 -21.76
CA ASP A 240 -4.04 14.06 -20.36
C ASP A 240 -5.48 13.98 -19.83
N ALA A 241 -5.62 13.86 -18.51
CA ALA A 241 -6.90 13.63 -17.83
C ALA A 241 -7.13 14.65 -16.71
N HIS A 242 -8.09 15.55 -16.90
CA HIS A 242 -8.40 16.63 -15.97
C HIS A 242 -9.53 16.18 -15.04
N THR A 243 -9.25 16.15 -13.73
CA THR A 243 -10.15 15.60 -12.72
C THR A 243 -10.29 16.55 -11.53
N PRO A 244 -11.49 16.69 -10.93
CA PRO A 244 -11.70 17.58 -9.79
C PRO A 244 -11.05 17.08 -8.49
N PHE A 245 -10.73 15.78 -8.40
CA PHE A 245 -10.05 15.15 -7.28
C PHE A 245 -9.17 13.98 -7.77
N PRO A 246 -8.15 13.55 -7.00
CA PRO A 246 -7.28 12.43 -7.39
C PRO A 246 -8.04 11.10 -7.53
N VAL A 247 -8.12 10.57 -8.75
CA VAL A 247 -8.70 9.25 -9.02
C VAL A 247 -7.62 8.18 -8.84
N HIS A 248 -7.77 7.32 -7.84
CA HIS A 248 -6.76 6.32 -7.49
C HIS A 248 -6.42 5.38 -8.66
N GLY A 249 -5.13 5.32 -9.01
CA GLY A 249 -4.63 4.41 -10.06
C GLY A 249 -4.83 4.92 -11.48
N LEU A 250 -5.35 6.14 -11.68
CA LEU A 250 -5.46 6.80 -12.99
C LEU A 250 -4.09 6.89 -13.69
N GLU A 251 -3.01 7.03 -12.92
CA GLU A 251 -1.63 7.04 -13.41
C GLU A 251 -1.26 5.70 -14.08
N LYS A 252 -1.78 4.58 -13.55
CA LYS A 252 -1.60 3.22 -14.11
C LYS A 252 -2.52 3.00 -15.32
N ALA A 253 -3.74 3.55 -15.30
CA ALA A 253 -4.63 3.55 -16.46
C ALA A 253 -4.02 4.30 -17.66
N MET A 254 -3.42 5.47 -17.41
CA MET A 254 -2.70 6.28 -18.41
C MET A 254 -1.32 5.69 -18.79
N GLY A 255 -0.70 4.88 -17.93
CA GLY A 255 0.64 4.32 -18.15
C GLY A 255 1.79 5.28 -17.83
N LEU A 256 1.56 6.24 -16.92
CA LEU A 256 2.56 7.26 -16.55
C LEU A 256 3.73 6.67 -15.74
N PRO A 257 4.97 7.11 -15.98
CA PRO A 257 6.13 6.72 -15.17
C PRO A 257 6.13 7.43 -13.81
N ALA A 258 6.76 6.80 -12.81
CA ALA A 258 6.92 7.40 -11.49
C ALA A 258 7.63 8.77 -11.55
N SER A 259 7.12 9.74 -10.77
CA SER A 259 7.65 11.10 -10.75
C SER A 259 9.09 11.16 -10.27
N ARG A 260 9.91 12.02 -10.90
CA ARG A 260 11.29 12.29 -10.48
C ARG A 260 11.39 13.21 -9.27
N LEU A 261 10.28 13.84 -8.86
CA LEU A 261 10.21 14.83 -7.76
C LEU A 261 10.92 14.38 -6.46
N PRO A 262 10.75 13.14 -5.94
CA PRO A 262 11.40 12.73 -4.69
C PRO A 262 12.93 12.81 -4.73
N TRP A 263 13.55 12.63 -5.89
CA TRP A 263 15.01 12.70 -6.04
C TRP A 263 15.51 14.15 -5.93
N PHE A 264 14.76 15.12 -6.43
CA PHE A 264 15.06 16.55 -6.22
C PHE A 264 14.88 16.95 -4.75
N VAL A 265 13.81 16.48 -4.10
CA VAL A 265 13.58 16.72 -2.66
C VAL A 265 14.71 16.13 -1.81
N LEU A 266 15.21 14.93 -2.15
CA LEU A 266 16.37 14.30 -1.49
C LEU A 266 17.64 15.15 -1.62
N VAL A 267 17.93 15.71 -2.81
CA VAL A 267 19.06 16.64 -3.01
C VAL A 267 18.85 17.96 -2.22
N GLY A 268 17.61 18.44 -2.10
CA GLY A 268 17.23 19.53 -1.22
C GLY A 268 17.56 19.23 0.26
N GLY A 269 17.14 18.07 0.76
CA GLY A 269 17.46 17.63 2.12
C GLY A 269 18.97 17.48 2.39
N ILE A 270 19.71 16.86 1.46
CA ILE A 270 21.17 16.70 1.58
C ILE A 270 21.89 18.06 1.60
N THR A 271 21.45 19.02 0.77
CA THR A 271 22.04 20.37 0.78
C THR A 271 21.65 21.16 2.03
N GLY A 272 20.42 21.02 2.52
CA GLY A 272 19.97 21.53 3.83
C GLY A 272 20.83 21.02 4.98
N LEU A 273 20.96 19.70 5.13
CA LEU A 273 21.79 19.05 6.15
C LEU A 273 23.26 19.50 6.07
N SER A 274 23.82 19.55 4.86
CA SER A 274 25.20 20.00 4.63
C SER A 274 25.39 21.46 5.03
N SER A 275 24.42 22.33 4.74
CA SER A 275 24.45 23.75 5.16
C SER A 275 24.36 23.90 6.68
N ALA A 276 23.57 23.06 7.36
CA ALA A 276 23.41 23.08 8.80
C ALA A 276 24.69 22.64 9.53
N ILE A 277 25.33 21.56 9.06
CA ILE A 277 26.62 21.09 9.57
C ILE A 277 27.71 22.15 9.33
N ALA A 278 27.75 22.75 8.14
CA ALA A 278 28.70 23.81 7.82
C ALA A 278 28.51 25.06 8.71
N LEU A 279 27.26 25.46 8.97
CA LEU A 279 26.94 26.60 9.84
C LEU A 279 27.33 26.35 11.30
N ALA A 280 27.03 25.17 11.85
CA ALA A 280 27.41 24.79 13.21
C ALA A 280 28.93 24.68 13.37
N TRP A 281 29.62 24.10 12.38
CA TRP A 281 31.09 24.02 12.37
C TRP A 281 31.75 25.39 12.23
N TYR A 282 31.25 26.25 11.34
CA TYR A 282 31.79 27.59 11.15
C TYR A 282 31.66 28.45 12.41
N THR A 283 30.45 28.54 12.98
CA THR A 283 30.19 29.42 14.14
C THR A 283 30.92 28.97 15.40
N GLN A 284 30.85 27.68 15.77
CA GLN A 284 31.46 27.18 17.02
C GLN A 284 32.90 26.69 16.88
N GLY A 285 33.32 26.31 15.67
CA GLY A 285 34.64 25.72 15.41
C GLY A 285 35.68 26.70 14.87
N TYR A 286 35.25 27.77 14.17
CA TYR A 286 36.15 28.68 13.47
C TYR A 286 35.99 30.15 13.90
N ASP A 287 34.77 30.70 13.83
CA ASP A 287 34.52 32.14 13.95
C ASP A 287 34.55 32.62 15.41
N TYR A 288 33.76 31.99 16.30
CA TYR A 288 33.70 32.39 17.72
C TYR A 288 33.46 31.21 18.68
N PRO A 289 34.49 30.37 18.93
CA PRO A 289 34.40 29.21 19.82
C PRO A 289 34.11 29.61 21.27
N LEU A 290 32.88 29.37 21.73
CA LEU A 290 32.44 29.69 23.09
C LEU A 290 32.50 28.47 24.02
N ASN A 291 33.27 28.58 25.12
CA ASN A 291 33.26 27.60 26.20
C ASN A 291 32.01 27.78 27.09
N ILE A 292 30.90 27.18 26.67
CA ILE A 292 29.64 27.19 27.43
C ILE A 292 29.59 25.98 28.37
N SER A 293 29.61 26.24 29.68
CA SER A 293 29.47 25.21 30.73
C SER A 293 30.52 24.09 30.68
N GLY A 294 31.74 24.35 30.21
CA GLY A 294 32.85 23.40 30.21
C GLY A 294 32.75 22.28 29.16
N LYS A 295 31.76 22.34 28.25
CA LYS A 295 31.58 21.35 27.18
C LYS A 295 32.56 21.58 26.03
N LEU A 296 32.81 20.54 25.23
CA LEU A 296 33.53 20.71 23.96
C LEU A 296 32.77 21.73 23.08
N PRO A 297 33.48 22.67 22.39
CA PRO A 297 32.82 23.73 21.63
C PRO A 297 31.96 23.19 20.47
N PHE A 298 32.31 22.01 19.92
CA PHE A 298 31.50 21.31 18.94
C PHE A 298 30.98 19.98 19.50
N SER A 299 29.68 19.92 19.83
CA SER A 299 28.95 18.72 20.25
C SER A 299 27.75 18.54 19.32
N TYR A 300 27.86 17.63 18.35
CA TYR A 300 26.85 17.44 17.29
C TYR A 300 25.46 17.14 17.84
N GLN A 301 25.37 16.51 19.02
CA GLN A 301 24.12 16.15 19.70
C GLN A 301 23.22 17.37 19.96
N ILE A 302 23.82 18.52 20.33
CA ILE A 302 23.10 19.76 20.62
C ILE A 302 22.55 20.39 19.32
N PHE A 303 23.20 20.12 18.18
CA PHE A 303 22.82 20.63 16.87
C PHE A 303 21.85 19.73 16.09
N VAL A 304 21.50 18.53 16.58
CA VAL A 304 20.56 17.62 15.91
C VAL A 304 19.22 18.30 15.56
N PRO A 305 18.57 19.09 16.45
CA PRO A 305 17.35 19.82 16.08
C PRO A 305 17.59 20.82 14.93
N ILE A 306 18.69 21.55 14.96
CA ILE A 306 19.05 22.54 13.91
C ILE A 306 19.34 21.83 12.57
N PHE A 307 19.99 20.66 12.62
CA PHE A 307 20.23 19.82 11.45
C PHE A 307 18.92 19.29 10.87
N PHE A 308 17.98 18.86 11.71
CA PHE A 308 16.64 18.42 11.29
C PHE A 308 15.85 19.57 10.63
N GLU A 309 15.71 20.71 11.30
CA GLU A 309 14.93 21.85 10.79
C GLU A 309 15.46 22.37 9.44
N LEU A 310 16.78 22.51 9.28
CA LEU A 310 17.36 22.93 8.00
C LEU A 310 17.22 21.85 6.91
N THR A 311 17.26 20.57 7.26
CA THR A 311 16.98 19.47 6.32
C THR A 311 15.54 19.54 5.81
N VAL A 312 14.57 19.71 6.73
CA VAL A 312 13.14 19.81 6.38
C VAL A 312 12.85 21.08 5.59
N LEU A 313 13.38 22.24 6.01
CA LEU A 313 13.19 23.52 5.34
C LEU A 313 13.66 23.51 3.88
N PHE A 314 14.89 23.05 3.61
CA PHE A 314 15.39 22.96 2.24
C PHE A 314 14.68 21.87 1.44
N SER A 315 14.25 20.77 2.06
CA SER A 315 13.42 19.74 1.39
C SER A 315 12.07 20.32 0.94
N ALA A 316 11.39 21.05 1.82
CA ALA A 316 10.08 21.66 1.55
C ALA A 316 10.16 22.76 0.48
N LEU A 317 11.15 23.66 0.57
CA LEU A 317 11.40 24.68 -0.45
C LEU A 317 11.73 24.06 -1.82
N THR A 318 12.56 23.01 -1.84
CA THR A 318 12.90 22.29 -3.08
C THR A 318 11.67 21.59 -3.66
N CYS A 319 10.83 20.99 -2.82
CA CYS A 319 9.56 20.39 -3.24
C CYS A 319 8.63 21.42 -3.89
N PHE A 320 8.41 22.56 -3.23
CA PHE A 320 7.56 23.65 -3.74
C PHE A 320 8.02 24.16 -5.12
N VAL A 321 9.32 24.47 -5.25
CA VAL A 321 9.89 24.96 -6.51
C VAL A 321 9.87 23.88 -7.61
N ALA A 322 10.11 22.62 -7.26
CA ALA A 322 10.08 21.51 -8.22
C ALA A 322 8.65 21.19 -8.69
N VAL A 323 7.64 21.26 -7.82
CA VAL A 323 6.22 21.14 -8.22
C VAL A 323 5.83 22.25 -9.19
N TRP A 324 6.22 23.50 -8.93
CA TRP A 324 6.03 24.61 -9.88
C TRP A 324 6.73 24.32 -11.23
N ALA A 325 7.99 23.88 -11.20
CA ALA A 325 8.76 23.62 -12.41
C ALA A 325 8.20 22.46 -13.26
N PHE A 326 7.77 21.35 -12.63
CA PHE A 326 7.20 20.20 -13.35
C PHE A 326 5.76 20.44 -13.80
N GLY A 327 4.95 21.13 -12.98
CA GLY A 327 3.60 21.57 -13.34
C GLY A 327 3.54 22.77 -14.29
N LYS A 328 4.70 23.31 -14.73
CA LYS A 328 4.82 24.50 -15.58
C LYS A 328 4.07 25.73 -15.03
N LEU A 329 4.04 25.88 -13.71
CA LEU A 329 3.42 27.03 -13.04
C LEU A 329 4.42 28.21 -12.99
N PRO A 330 3.97 29.46 -13.20
CA PRO A 330 2.60 29.89 -13.49
C PRO A 330 2.27 29.90 -15.00
N THR A 331 1.35 29.03 -15.43
CA THR A 331 0.70 29.12 -16.74
C THR A 331 -0.67 29.79 -16.55
N PHE A 332 -0.82 31.04 -17.01
CA PHE A 332 -2.04 31.84 -16.78
C PHE A 332 -3.22 31.48 -17.68
N SER A 333 -2.95 30.83 -18.82
CA SER A 333 -3.96 30.31 -19.74
C SER A 333 -3.40 29.05 -20.38
N HIS A 334 -4.19 27.98 -20.38
CA HIS A 334 -3.87 26.73 -21.06
C HIS A 334 -4.94 26.47 -22.13
N PRO A 335 -4.61 26.02 -23.35
CA PRO A 335 -5.57 25.90 -24.45
C PRO A 335 -6.85 25.12 -24.09
N THR A 336 -6.72 24.05 -23.28
CA THR A 336 -7.84 23.23 -22.78
C THR A 336 -8.94 24.03 -22.07
N MET A 337 -8.62 25.18 -21.46
CA MET A 337 -9.59 26.06 -20.80
C MET A 337 -10.55 26.78 -21.77
N THR A 338 -10.31 26.69 -23.08
CA THR A 338 -11.17 27.28 -24.13
C THR A 338 -12.42 26.42 -24.39
N HIS A 339 -12.45 25.16 -23.91
CA HIS A 339 -13.63 24.30 -24.03
C HIS A 339 -14.78 24.86 -23.16
N PRO A 340 -16.01 25.04 -23.70
CA PRO A 340 -17.08 25.76 -22.99
C PRO A 340 -17.49 25.09 -21.67
N ALA A 341 -17.55 23.75 -21.62
CA ALA A 341 -17.82 23.02 -20.38
C ALA A 341 -16.62 22.92 -19.40
N PHE A 342 -15.41 23.41 -19.72
CA PHE A 342 -14.21 23.20 -18.89
C PHE A 342 -14.32 23.67 -17.42
N PRO A 343 -15.11 24.70 -17.03
CA PRO A 343 -15.33 25.02 -15.62
C PRO A 343 -15.88 23.86 -14.77
N ARG A 344 -16.50 22.84 -15.39
CA ARG A 344 -16.95 21.62 -14.71
C ARG A 344 -15.83 20.64 -14.36
N ALA A 345 -14.63 20.80 -14.94
CA ALA A 345 -13.45 19.98 -14.63
C ALA A 345 -12.98 20.09 -13.17
N THR A 346 -13.43 21.14 -12.47
CA THR A 346 -13.17 21.40 -11.05
C THR A 346 -14.40 21.19 -10.15
N ASP A 347 -15.52 20.68 -10.70
CA ASP A 347 -16.79 20.49 -9.99
C ASP A 347 -17.31 19.05 -10.16
N ASP A 348 -17.99 18.74 -11.26
CA ASP A 348 -18.74 17.48 -11.44
C ASP A 348 -18.30 16.59 -12.63
N ALA A 349 -17.42 17.06 -13.51
CA ALA A 349 -17.09 16.36 -14.76
C ALA A 349 -15.60 16.02 -14.89
N PHE A 350 -15.32 14.88 -15.52
CA PHE A 350 -13.95 14.37 -15.72
C PHE A 350 -13.58 14.44 -17.20
N PHE A 351 -12.56 15.23 -17.57
CA PHE A 351 -12.22 15.46 -18.98
C PHE A 351 -11.01 14.63 -19.41
N ILE A 352 -11.01 14.19 -20.67
CA ILE A 352 -9.80 13.74 -21.37
C ILE A 352 -9.48 14.74 -22.47
N SER A 353 -8.20 15.08 -22.63
CA SER A 353 -7.66 15.83 -23.77
C SER A 353 -6.59 15.01 -24.49
N VAL A 354 -6.84 14.63 -25.75
CA VAL A 354 -5.84 13.99 -26.62
C VAL A 354 -5.16 15.07 -27.44
N GLU A 355 -3.85 15.28 -27.28
CA GLU A 355 -3.12 16.34 -27.98
C GLU A 355 -2.96 16.03 -29.47
N ALA A 356 -3.10 17.05 -30.31
CA ALA A 356 -2.82 17.00 -31.75
C ALA A 356 -1.34 16.74 -32.10
N ARG A 357 -0.49 16.65 -31.06
CA ARG A 357 0.92 16.28 -31.16
C ARG A 357 1.14 14.76 -31.14
N ASP A 358 0.12 13.96 -30.81
CA ASP A 358 0.26 12.51 -30.77
C ASP A 358 0.49 11.91 -32.18
N PRO A 359 1.46 11.00 -32.38
CA PRO A 359 1.70 10.36 -33.68
C PRO A 359 0.52 9.56 -34.27
N LYS A 360 -0.53 9.26 -33.48
CA LYS A 360 -1.77 8.60 -33.91
C LYS A 360 -2.98 9.54 -33.95
N TYR A 361 -2.80 10.84 -33.71
CA TYR A 361 -3.90 11.80 -33.76
C TYR A 361 -4.47 11.92 -35.18
N ASP A 362 -5.76 11.58 -35.31
CA ASP A 362 -6.57 11.86 -36.50
C ASP A 362 -7.95 12.28 -36.02
N LEU A 363 -8.41 13.47 -36.43
CA LEU A 363 -9.68 14.05 -35.99
C LEU A 363 -10.85 13.06 -36.17
N GLY A 364 -10.89 12.34 -37.30
CA GLY A 364 -11.96 11.37 -37.57
C GLY A 364 -11.90 10.14 -36.67
N THR A 365 -10.72 9.56 -36.49
CA THR A 365 -10.51 8.31 -35.74
C THR A 365 -10.53 8.54 -34.22
N THR A 366 -9.87 9.59 -33.72
CA THR A 366 -9.82 9.93 -32.29
C THR A 366 -11.21 10.37 -31.80
N ARG A 367 -11.97 11.14 -32.58
CA ARG A 367 -13.39 11.48 -32.28
C ARG A 367 -14.24 10.22 -32.12
N ARG A 368 -14.22 9.33 -33.11
CA ARG A 368 -14.98 8.07 -33.07
C ARG A 368 -14.58 7.17 -31.91
N LEU A 369 -13.33 7.24 -31.47
CA LEU A 369 -12.86 6.50 -30.30
C LEU A 369 -13.43 7.09 -29.00
N LEU A 370 -13.35 8.40 -28.79
CA LEU A 370 -13.93 9.07 -27.62
C LEU A 370 -15.46 8.88 -27.56
N GLU A 371 -16.16 9.09 -28.68
CA GLU A 371 -17.61 8.86 -28.80
C GLU A 371 -17.99 7.40 -28.48
N LYS A 372 -17.18 6.42 -28.92
CA LYS A 372 -17.37 4.99 -28.59
C LYS A 372 -17.10 4.67 -27.11
N LEU A 373 -16.20 5.41 -26.46
CA LEU A 373 -15.89 5.25 -25.03
C LEU A 373 -16.95 5.90 -24.11
N GLY A 374 -17.92 6.63 -24.67
CA GLY A 374 -18.97 7.31 -23.91
C GLY A 374 -18.66 8.76 -23.55
N ALA A 375 -17.66 9.38 -24.20
CA ALA A 375 -17.35 10.79 -23.96
C ALA A 375 -18.50 11.69 -24.44
N HIS A 376 -18.97 12.55 -23.54
CA HIS A 376 -19.92 13.62 -23.83
C HIS A 376 -19.20 14.85 -24.40
N GLU A 377 -19.93 15.62 -25.20
CA GLU A 377 -19.51 16.92 -25.76
C GLU A 377 -18.11 16.89 -26.40
N VAL A 378 -17.88 15.93 -27.30
CA VAL A 378 -16.58 15.80 -27.97
C VAL A 378 -16.34 16.99 -28.90
N LEU A 379 -15.43 17.89 -28.50
CA LEU A 379 -15.09 19.15 -29.18
C LEU A 379 -13.59 19.28 -29.44
N GLU A 380 -13.26 19.92 -30.56
CA GLU A 380 -11.89 20.32 -30.88
C GLU A 380 -11.55 21.63 -30.17
N VAL A 381 -10.31 21.78 -29.73
CA VAL A 381 -9.85 22.94 -28.96
C VAL A 381 -8.62 23.54 -29.66
N ALA A 382 -8.65 24.84 -29.94
CA ALA A 382 -7.56 25.56 -30.64
C ALA A 382 -6.37 25.86 -29.72
N GLN A 383 -5.21 26.16 -30.33
CA GLN A 383 -4.07 26.83 -29.69
C GLN A 383 -4.29 28.34 -29.47
#